data_AF-A0A6N6SC55-F1
#
_entry.id   AF-A0A6N6SC55-F1
#
_cell.length_a   1.000
_cell.length_b   1.000
_cell.length_c   1.000
_cell.angle_alpha   90.00
_cell.angle_beta   90.00
_cell.angle_gamma   90.00
#
_symmetry.space_group_name_H-M   'P 1'
#
loop_
_entity.id
_entity.type
_entity.pdbx_description
1 polymer ?
#
loop_
_entity_poly.entity_id
_entity_poly.type
_entity_poly.pdbx_seq_one_letter_code
_entity_poly.pdbx_strand_id
1 'polypeptide(L)'
;MSDWINRIAERRMLKAGAEGKLSGLEGAGKPLPERPGDAFVDPGEAIGFRIMAEAGALPEEITLKKAVIDARARYAAAPNADARKAAMAEIARLEMRLAIAEEARRRFLKS
;
A
#
# COMPACT_ATOMS: atom_id res chain seq x y z
N MET A 1 -25.93 -11.13 14.59
CA MET A 1 -25.38 -9.77 14.68
C MET A 1 -25.12 -9.11 13.32
N SER A 2 -24.97 -9.87 12.23
CA SER A 2 -24.72 -9.36 10.87
C SER A 2 -25.90 -8.61 10.23
N ASP A 3 -27.12 -9.05 10.50
CA ASP A 3 -28.33 -8.55 9.79
C ASP A 3 -28.69 -7.09 10.11
N TRP A 4 -28.38 -6.64 11.33
CA TRP A 4 -28.56 -5.25 11.73
C TRP A 4 -27.56 -4.30 11.06
N ILE A 5 -26.30 -4.75 10.90
CA ILE A 5 -25.26 -3.98 10.21
C ILE A 5 -25.63 -3.83 8.73
N ASN A 6 -26.14 -4.89 8.09
CA ASN A 6 -26.61 -4.85 6.71
C ASN A 6 -27.73 -3.82 6.51
N ARG A 7 -28.73 -3.80 7.41
CA ARG A 7 -29.82 -2.81 7.36
C ARG A 7 -29.34 -1.36 7.52
N ILE A 8 -28.31 -1.14 8.33
CA ILE A 8 -27.71 0.20 8.49
C ILE A 8 -26.93 0.59 7.24
N ALA A 9 -26.12 -0.32 6.69
CA ALA A 9 -25.37 -0.10 5.47
C ALA A 9 -26.29 0.24 4.30
N GLU A 10 -27.35 -0.55 4.11
CA GLU A 10 -28.33 -0.35 3.04
C GLU A 10 -29.05 1.00 3.15
N ARG A 11 -29.48 1.39 4.36
CA ARG A 11 -30.05 2.73 4.58
C ARG A 11 -29.07 3.86 4.23
N ARG A 12 -27.77 3.69 4.53
CA ARG A 12 -26.77 4.70 4.19
C ARG A 12 -26.50 4.78 2.69
N MET A 13 -26.47 3.64 2.00
CA MET A 13 -26.33 3.59 0.55
C MET A 13 -27.50 4.28 -0.16
N LEU A 14 -28.75 3.97 0.25
CA LEU A 14 -29.96 4.59 -0.30
C LEU A 14 -29.97 6.11 -0.10
N LYS A 15 -29.60 6.57 1.11
CA LYS A 15 -29.48 8.00 1.40
C LYS A 15 -28.43 8.68 0.53
N ALA A 16 -27.23 8.09 0.41
CA ALA A 16 -26.16 8.64 -0.42
C ALA A 16 -26.53 8.70 -1.91
N GLY A 17 -27.27 7.70 -2.41
CA GLY A 17 -27.83 7.71 -3.75
C GLY A 17 -28.83 8.84 -3.98
N ALA A 18 -29.78 9.03 -3.04
CA ALA A 18 -30.77 10.11 -3.10
C ALA A 18 -30.13 11.50 -3.03
N GLU A 19 -29.01 11.64 -2.31
CA GLU A 19 -28.24 12.88 -2.21
C GLU A 19 -27.30 13.12 -3.41
N GLY A 20 -27.31 12.23 -4.42
CA GLY A 20 -26.45 12.34 -5.60
C GLY A 20 -24.96 12.13 -5.31
N LYS A 21 -24.59 11.65 -4.12
CA LYS A 21 -23.19 11.44 -3.71
C LYS A 21 -22.52 10.27 -4.43
N LEU A 22 -23.29 9.44 -5.13
CA LEU A 22 -22.82 8.27 -5.88
C LEU A 22 -22.74 8.53 -7.39
N SER A 23 -23.08 9.74 -7.87
CA SER A 23 -22.97 10.13 -9.27
C SER A 23 -21.85 11.15 -9.48
N GLY A 24 -21.24 11.15 -10.67
CA GLY A 24 -20.16 12.11 -11.01
C GLY A 24 -18.86 11.92 -10.21
N LEU A 25 -18.63 10.73 -9.65
CA LEU A 25 -17.41 10.41 -8.92
C LEU A 25 -16.16 10.59 -9.79
N GLU A 26 -15.06 10.96 -9.16
CA GLU A 26 -13.77 11.05 -9.84
C GLU A 26 -13.40 9.70 -10.45
N GLY A 27 -13.19 9.69 -11.77
CA GLY A 27 -12.89 8.46 -12.51
C GLY A 27 -14.11 7.62 -12.93
N ALA A 28 -15.34 8.09 -12.71
CA ALA A 28 -16.54 7.42 -13.19
C ALA A 28 -16.49 7.18 -14.72
N GLY A 29 -16.67 5.93 -15.13
CA GLY A 29 -16.60 5.51 -16.55
C GLY A 29 -15.19 5.34 -17.12
N LYS A 30 -14.13 5.63 -16.34
CA LYS A 30 -12.74 5.36 -16.75
C LYS A 30 -12.34 3.92 -16.38
N PRO A 31 -11.39 3.31 -17.11
CA PRO A 31 -10.82 2.03 -16.70
C PRO A 31 -10.21 2.15 -15.30
N LEU A 32 -10.26 1.05 -14.53
CA LEU A 32 -9.56 0.98 -13.25
C LEU A 32 -8.06 1.24 -13.50
N PRO A 33 -7.41 2.11 -12.71
CA PRO A 33 -5.99 2.36 -12.86
C PRO A 33 -5.20 1.06 -12.62
N GLU A 34 -4.19 0.80 -13.45
CA GLU A 34 -3.28 -0.31 -13.24
C GLU A 34 -2.47 -0.08 -11.96
N ARG A 35 -2.55 -1.04 -11.03
CA ARG A 35 -1.88 -0.96 -9.73
C ARG A 35 -1.00 -2.20 -9.53
N PRO A 36 0.15 -2.27 -10.21
CA PRO A 36 1.09 -3.39 -10.03
C PRO A 36 1.64 -3.49 -8.61
N GLY A 37 1.59 -2.41 -7.82
CA GLY A 37 1.97 -2.41 -6.40
C GLY A 37 0.97 -3.10 -5.47
N ASP A 38 -0.32 -3.16 -5.83
CA ASP A 38 -1.37 -3.82 -5.02
C ASP A 38 -1.30 -5.36 -5.15
N ALA A 39 -0.55 -5.89 -6.12
CA ALA A 39 -0.40 -7.33 -6.35
C ALA A 39 0.45 -8.04 -5.28
N PHE A 40 1.25 -7.29 -4.52
CA PHE A 40 2.19 -7.82 -3.53
C PHE A 40 1.77 -7.55 -2.08
N VAL A 41 0.55 -7.06 -1.85
CA VAL A 41 0.06 -6.64 -0.54
C VAL A 41 -1.32 -7.21 -0.29
N ASP A 42 -1.63 -7.59 0.95
CA ASP A 42 -2.98 -8.03 1.32
C ASP A 42 -4.03 -6.94 0.98
N PRO A 43 -5.22 -7.29 0.47
CA PRO A 43 -6.25 -6.32 0.07
C PRO A 43 -6.65 -5.34 1.17
N GLY A 44 -6.64 -5.76 2.44
CA GLY A 44 -6.93 -4.88 3.57
C GLY A 44 -5.83 -3.84 3.78
N GLU A 45 -4.58 -4.23 3.55
CA GLU A 45 -3.43 -3.35 3.65
C GLU A 45 -3.37 -2.35 2.49
N ALA A 46 -3.69 -2.79 1.26
CA ALA A 46 -3.79 -1.92 0.08
C ALA A 46 -4.85 -0.82 0.24
N ILE A 47 -5.98 -1.12 0.89
CA ILE A 47 -7.00 -0.12 1.25
C ILE A 47 -6.46 0.86 2.29
N GLY A 48 -5.77 0.37 3.32
CA GLY A 48 -5.13 1.23 4.33
C GLY A 48 -4.09 2.18 3.72
N PHE A 49 -3.26 1.68 2.80
CA PHE A 49 -2.31 2.49 2.05
C PHE A 49 -2.97 3.54 1.17
N ARG A 50 -4.11 3.21 0.57
CA ARG A 50 -4.89 4.14 -0.24
C ARG A 50 -5.48 5.28 0.59
N ILE A 51 -6.10 4.97 1.73
CA ILE A 51 -6.64 5.98 2.64
C ILE A 51 -5.53 6.93 3.11
N MET A 52 -4.35 6.41 3.41
CA MET A 52 -3.20 7.24 3.82
C MET A 52 -2.65 8.08 2.65
N ALA A 53 -2.52 7.51 1.45
CA ALA A 53 -2.05 8.23 0.26
C ALA A 53 -3.02 9.33 -0.18
N GLU A 54 -4.33 9.08 -0.12
CA GLU A 54 -5.39 10.06 -0.38
C GLU A 54 -5.38 11.19 0.67
N ALA A 55 -4.94 10.90 1.90
CA ALA A 55 -4.70 11.88 2.96
C ALA A 55 -3.32 12.59 2.86
N GLY A 56 -2.53 12.32 1.81
CA GLY A 56 -1.22 12.94 1.57
C GLY A 56 -0.04 12.30 2.30
N ALA A 57 -0.24 11.15 2.97
CA ALA A 57 0.80 10.44 3.69
C ALA A 57 1.09 9.09 3.01
N LEU A 58 2.15 9.00 2.19
CA LEU A 58 2.64 7.72 1.69
C LEU A 58 3.55 7.09 2.75
N PRO A 59 3.27 5.88 3.27
CA PRO A 59 4.15 5.27 4.28
C PRO A 59 5.53 4.96 3.72
N GLU A 60 6.58 5.24 4.51
CA GLU A 60 7.99 5.00 4.15
C GLU A 60 8.22 3.53 3.73
N GLU A 61 7.44 2.60 4.29
CA GLU A 61 7.42 1.17 3.95
C GLU A 61 7.29 0.90 2.44
N ILE A 62 6.42 1.61 1.73
CA ILE A 62 6.20 1.37 0.29
C ILE A 62 7.44 1.76 -0.50
N THR A 63 8.03 2.92 -0.18
CA THR A 63 9.25 3.39 -0.82
C THR A 63 10.43 2.46 -0.54
N LEU A 64 10.53 1.93 0.69
CA LEU A 64 11.58 0.99 1.10
C LEU A 64 11.39 -0.38 0.43
N LYS A 65 10.16 -0.92 0.35
CA LYS A 65 9.86 -2.17 -0.39
C LYS A 65 10.28 -2.09 -1.84
N LYS A 66 9.97 -0.97 -2.52
CA LYS A 66 10.42 -0.73 -3.90
C LYS A 66 11.94 -0.68 -3.99
N ALA A 67 12.61 0.04 -3.08
CA ALA A 67 14.06 0.11 -3.05
C ALA A 67 14.73 -1.26 -2.82
N VAL A 68 14.16 -2.13 -1.99
CA VAL A 68 14.64 -3.51 -1.79
C VAL A 68 14.54 -4.34 -3.08
N ILE A 69 13.42 -4.23 -3.81
CA ILE A 69 13.24 -4.91 -5.10
C ILE A 69 14.30 -4.44 -6.10
N ASP A 70 14.50 -3.13 -6.22
CA ASP A 70 15.50 -2.56 -7.12
C ASP A 70 16.93 -2.98 -6.73
N ALA A 71 17.25 -3.02 -5.43
CA ALA A 71 18.55 -3.47 -4.93
C ALA A 71 18.79 -4.95 -5.22
N ARG A 72 17.75 -5.81 -5.09
CA ARG A 72 17.82 -7.23 -5.47
C ARG A 72 18.02 -7.42 -6.96
N ALA A 73 17.40 -6.60 -7.80
CA ALA A 73 17.64 -6.61 -9.24
C ALA A 73 19.09 -6.21 -9.58
N ARG A 74 19.64 -5.18 -8.92
CA ARG A 74 21.06 -4.80 -9.07
C ARG A 74 22.02 -5.90 -8.62
N TYR A 75 21.70 -6.60 -7.53
CA TYR A 75 22.48 -7.75 -7.08
C TYR A 75 22.48 -8.89 -8.10
N ALA A 76 21.33 -9.17 -8.73
CA ALA A 76 21.21 -10.19 -9.76
C ALA A 76 21.99 -9.82 -11.05
N ALA A 77 22.03 -8.53 -11.38
CA ALA A 77 22.76 -8.00 -12.53
C ALA A 77 24.24 -7.65 -12.25
N ALA A 78 24.75 -7.92 -11.04
CA ALA A 78 26.09 -7.50 -10.64
C ALA A 78 27.19 -8.23 -11.46
N PRO A 79 28.13 -7.50 -12.09
CA PRO A 79 29.11 -8.08 -13.01
C PRO A 79 30.32 -8.75 -12.32
N ASN A 80 30.55 -8.47 -11.03
CA ASN A 80 31.70 -8.98 -10.29
C ASN A 80 31.40 -9.15 -8.79
N ALA A 81 32.33 -9.79 -8.07
CA ALA A 81 32.17 -10.12 -6.65
C ALA A 81 32.06 -8.87 -5.75
N ASP A 82 32.78 -7.79 -6.07
CA ASP A 82 32.75 -6.55 -5.29
C ASP A 82 31.41 -5.81 -5.43
N ALA A 83 30.89 -5.71 -6.67
CA ALA A 83 29.57 -5.15 -6.95
C ALA A 83 28.47 -5.99 -6.28
N ARG A 84 28.63 -7.31 -6.27
CA ARG A 84 27.71 -8.23 -5.61
C ARG A 84 27.71 -8.03 -4.09
N LYS A 85 28.89 -7.85 -3.48
CA LYS A 85 29.05 -7.55 -2.05
C LYS A 85 28.46 -6.20 -1.66
N ALA A 86 28.68 -5.16 -2.48
CA ALA A 86 28.10 -3.84 -2.27
C ALA A 86 26.57 -3.87 -2.36
N ALA A 87 26.01 -4.54 -3.38
CA ALA A 87 24.57 -4.70 -3.51
C ALA A 87 23.95 -5.50 -2.34
N MET A 88 24.66 -6.52 -1.83
CA MET A 88 24.24 -7.26 -0.63
C MET A 88 24.19 -6.38 0.63
N ALA A 89 25.20 -5.53 0.83
CA ALA A 89 25.21 -4.59 1.96
C ALA A 89 24.05 -3.59 1.87
N GLU A 90 23.73 -3.11 0.66
CA GLU A 90 22.61 -2.21 0.44
C GLU A 90 21.26 -2.89 0.68
N ILE A 91 21.09 -4.14 0.23
CA ILE A 91 19.88 -4.93 0.53
C ILE A 91 19.69 -5.04 2.04
N ALA A 92 20.74 -5.42 2.79
CA ALA A 92 20.65 -5.57 4.24
C ALA A 92 20.28 -4.25 4.95
N ARG A 93 20.84 -3.13 4.49
CA ARG A 93 20.52 -1.79 5.01
C ARG A 93 19.06 -1.42 4.77
N LEU A 94 18.55 -1.66 3.57
CA LEU A 94 17.17 -1.33 3.19
C LEU A 94 16.16 -2.23 3.92
N GLU A 95 16.47 -3.51 4.08
CA GLU A 95 15.64 -4.46 4.84
C GLU A 95 15.57 -4.09 6.33
N MET A 96 16.68 -3.67 6.93
CA MET A 96 16.69 -3.17 8.31
C MET A 96 15.78 -1.95 8.47
N ARG A 97 15.85 -0.99 7.55
CA ARG A 97 14.99 0.21 7.58
C ARG A 97 13.52 -0.14 7.38
N LEU A 98 13.23 -1.09 6.49
CA LEU A 98 11.88 -1.56 6.25
C LEU A 98 11.28 -2.17 7.53
N ALA A 99 12.03 -3.03 8.22
CA ALA A 99 11.58 -3.65 9.47
C ALA A 99 11.26 -2.61 10.56
N ILE A 100 12.09 -1.56 10.69
CA ILE A 100 11.86 -0.46 11.65
C ILE A 100 10.57 0.29 11.30
N ALA A 101 10.33 0.59 10.02
CA ALA A 101 9.13 1.28 9.57
C ALA A 101 7.86 0.44 9.84
N GLU A 102 7.90 -0.86 9.53
CA GLU A 102 6.80 -1.79 9.78
C GLU A 102 6.49 -1.94 11.28
N GLU A 103 7.52 -1.94 12.13
CA GLU A 103 7.34 -1.99 13.59
C GLU A 103 6.73 -0.68 14.12
N ALA A 104 7.19 0.48 13.64
CA ALA A 104 6.63 1.77 14.00
C ALA A 104 5.14 1.87 13.64
N ARG A 105 4.77 1.40 12.46
CA ARG A 105 3.36 1.34 12.03
C ARG A 105 2.54 0.37 12.88
N ARG A 106 3.05 -0.83 13.15
CA ARG A 106 2.35 -1.81 14.00
C ARG A 106 2.08 -1.25 15.39
N ARG A 107 3.01 -0.44 15.92
CA ARG A 107 2.84 0.26 17.19
C ARG A 107 1.79 1.37 17.12
N PHE A 108 1.79 2.16 16.06
CA PHE A 108 0.77 3.20 15.82
C PHE A 108 -0.64 2.63 15.67
N LEU A 109 -0.81 1.50 14.99
CA LEU A 109 -2.13 0.88 14.79
C LEU A 109 -2.65 0.14 16.03
N LYS A 110 -1.81 -0.12 17.03
CA LYS A 110 -2.20 -0.75 18.31
C LYS A 110 -2.65 0.27 19.37
N SER A 111 -2.39 1.57 19.18
CA SER A 111 -2.83 2.65 20.09
C SER A 111 -4.19 3.19 19.69
#